data_AF-A0A961PYR0-F1
#
_entry.id   AF-A0A961PYR0-F1
#
_cell.length_a   1.000
_cell.length_b   1.000
_cell.length_c   1.000
_cell.angle_alpha   90.00
_cell.angle_beta   90.00
_cell.angle_gamma   90.00
#
_symmetry.space_group_name_H-M   'P 1'
#
loop_
_entity.id
_entity.type
_entity.pdbx_description
1 polymer ?
#
loop_
_entity_poly.entity_id
_entity_poly.type
_entity_poly.pdbx_seq_one_letter_code
_entity_poly.pdbx_strand_id
1 'polypeptide(L)'
;AAFMEDMLDFYGRVRLPRSLAELGLKEIGDTDLRRVATYAAREGSRLHNMNRSVTAEDVAQALGFVAALDRTYPGPPRYPDPQHRTQDPSNPTPSAASPVGAELRRAQNGGNRE
;
A
#
# COMPACT_ATOMS: atom_id res chain seq x y z
N ALA A 1 19.91 -7.62 5.87
CA ALA A 1 18.51 -7.70 6.34
C ALA A 1 17.99 -6.30 6.67
N ALA A 2 18.60 -5.58 7.62
CA ALA A 2 18.16 -4.26 8.11
C ALA A 2 17.66 -3.28 7.03
N PHE A 3 18.41 -3.03 5.96
CA PHE A 3 17.99 -2.09 4.91
C PHE A 3 16.64 -2.45 4.25
N MET A 4 16.42 -3.74 3.96
CA MET A 4 15.19 -4.17 3.29
C MET A 4 13.98 -4.04 4.23
N GLU A 5 14.17 -4.34 5.51
CA GLU A 5 13.15 -4.18 6.55
C GLU A 5 12.77 -2.71 6.75
N ASP A 6 13.76 -1.83 6.85
CA ASP A 6 13.54 -0.38 6.97
C ASP A 6 12.79 0.17 5.75
N MET A 7 13.14 -0.28 4.55
CA MET A 7 12.47 0.13 3.32
C MET A 7 11.01 -0.36 3.28
N LEU A 8 10.76 -1.62 3.65
CA LEU A 8 9.42 -2.20 3.71
C LEU A 8 8.56 -1.54 4.79
N ASP A 9 9.14 -1.19 5.94
CA ASP A 9 8.43 -0.43 6.97
C ASP A 9 8.05 0.97 6.46
N PHE A 10 9.00 1.68 5.83
CA PHE A 10 8.73 2.96 5.21
C PHE A 10 7.61 2.88 4.16
N TYR A 11 7.65 1.88 3.26
CA TYR A 11 6.59 1.69 2.24
C TYR A 11 5.23 1.46 2.89
N GLY A 12 5.18 0.74 4.01
CA GLY A 12 3.96 0.53 4.78
C GLY A 12 3.41 1.82 5.36
N ARG A 13 4.29 2.68 5.90
CA ARG A 13 3.92 4.00 6.45
C ARG A 13 3.33 4.92 5.38
N VAL A 14 3.88 4.91 4.17
CA VAL A 14 3.40 5.73 3.03
C VAL A 14 2.31 5.06 2.19
N ARG A 15 1.82 3.89 2.61
CA ARG A 15 0.75 3.13 1.92
C ARG A 15 1.11 2.68 0.50
N LEU A 16 2.40 2.45 0.23
CA LEU A 16 2.82 1.82 -1.00
C LEU A 16 2.70 0.29 -0.89
N PRO A 17 2.38 -0.39 -1.99
CA PRO A 17 2.30 -1.84 -2.02
C PRO A 17 3.68 -2.47 -1.80
N ARG A 18 3.73 -3.46 -0.92
CA ARG A 18 4.95 -4.17 -0.49
C ARG A 18 5.02 -5.62 -0.97
N SER A 19 3.91 -6.15 -1.47
CA SER A 19 3.80 -7.50 -1.99
C SER A 19 2.97 -7.53 -3.27
N LEU A 20 3.09 -8.63 -4.03
CA LEU A 20 2.25 -8.85 -5.19
C LEU A 20 0.76 -9.00 -4.80
N ALA A 21 0.47 -9.52 -3.61
CA ALA A 21 -0.90 -9.63 -3.10
C ALA A 21 -1.52 -8.24 -2.84
N GLU A 22 -0.74 -7.27 -2.36
CA GLU A 22 -1.18 -5.87 -2.20
C GLU A 22 -1.43 -5.18 -3.54
N LEU A 23 -0.77 -5.62 -4.62
CA LEU A 23 -1.07 -5.22 -6.00
C LEU A 23 -2.30 -5.92 -6.62
N GLY A 24 -2.95 -6.83 -5.89
CA GLY A 24 -4.06 -7.64 -6.40
C GLY A 24 -3.64 -8.89 -7.19
N LEU A 25 -2.35 -9.25 -7.16
CA LEU A 25 -1.76 -10.38 -7.89
C LEU A 25 -1.50 -11.58 -6.94
N LYS A 26 -2.47 -11.90 -6.07
CA LYS A 26 -2.30 -12.89 -4.99
C LYS A 26 -2.04 -14.32 -5.51
N GLU A 27 -2.59 -14.67 -6.66
CA GLU A 27 -2.48 -16.02 -7.25
C GLU A 27 -1.69 -16.02 -8.56
N ILE A 28 -0.72 -15.11 -8.70
CA ILE A 28 0.16 -15.12 -9.86
C ILE A 28 1.04 -16.38 -9.83
N GLY A 29 0.97 -17.17 -10.89
CA GLY A 29 1.76 -18.40 -11.03
C GLY A 29 3.11 -18.16 -11.69
N ASP A 30 4.00 -19.16 -11.58
CA ASP A 30 5.36 -19.12 -12.14
C ASP A 30 5.40 -18.81 -13.64
N THR A 31 4.39 -19.23 -14.40
CA THR A 31 4.29 -18.94 -15.84
C THR A 31 4.12 -17.44 -16.09
N ASP A 32 3.28 -16.77 -15.30
CA ASP A 32 3.04 -15.34 -15.47
C ASP A 32 4.20 -14.50 -14.92
N LEU A 33 4.82 -14.93 -13.84
CA LEU A 33 6.07 -14.34 -13.34
C LEU A 33 7.17 -14.40 -14.42
N ARG A 34 7.33 -15.55 -15.09
CA ARG A 34 8.27 -15.69 -16.21
C ARG A 34 7.92 -14.79 -17.39
N ARG A 35 6.64 -14.63 -17.74
CA ARG A 35 6.21 -13.70 -18.81
C ARG A 35 6.59 -12.26 -18.49
N VAL A 36 6.32 -11.80 -17.27
CA VAL A 36 6.71 -10.46 -16.81
C VAL A 36 8.22 -10.29 -16.85
N ALA A 37 8.96 -11.30 -16.39
CA ALA A 37 10.41 -11.28 -16.37
C ALA A 37 11.03 -11.22 -17.79
N THR A 38 10.52 -12.02 -18.74
CA THR A 38 10.91 -11.97 -20.14
C THR A 38 10.62 -10.59 -20.75
N TYR A 39 9.45 -10.01 -20.44
CA TYR A 39 9.12 -8.66 -20.90
C TYR A 39 10.06 -7.60 -20.32
N ALA A 40 10.38 -7.70 -19.02
CA ALA A 40 11.28 -6.76 -18.34
C ALA A 40 12.72 -6.86 -18.87
N ALA A 41 13.17 -8.05 -19.27
CA ALA A 41 14.51 -8.30 -19.80
C ALA A 41 14.63 -8.21 -21.34
N ARG A 42 13.58 -7.75 -22.04
CA ARG A 42 13.59 -7.60 -23.50
C ARG A 42 14.74 -6.70 -23.98
N GLU A 43 15.08 -6.84 -25.26
CA GLU A 43 16.03 -5.95 -25.93
C GLU A 43 15.56 -4.49 -25.84
N GLY A 44 16.49 -3.56 -25.61
CA GLY A 44 16.18 -2.14 -25.41
C GLY A 44 15.58 -1.80 -24.03
N SER A 45 15.43 -2.76 -23.12
CA SER A 45 15.02 -2.48 -21.74
C SER A 45 16.08 -1.67 -20.99
N ARG A 46 15.63 -0.77 -20.10
CA ARG A 46 16.53 -0.04 -19.18
C ARG A 46 17.17 -0.95 -18.13
N LEU A 47 16.70 -2.20 -17.99
CA LEU A 47 17.31 -3.20 -17.11
C LEU A 47 18.79 -3.42 -17.46
N HIS A 48 19.14 -3.32 -18.75
CA HIS A 48 20.51 -3.50 -19.25
C HIS A 48 21.47 -2.35 -18.91
N ASN A 49 20.97 -1.25 -18.33
CA ASN A 49 21.80 -0.15 -17.85
C ASN A 49 22.39 -0.41 -16.45
N MET A 50 22.01 -1.52 -15.81
CA MET A 50 22.59 -1.90 -14.52
C MET A 50 24.09 -2.22 -14.66
N ASN A 51 24.86 -2.00 -13.59
CA ASN A 51 26.30 -2.31 -13.54
C ASN A 51 26.62 -3.81 -13.53
N ARG A 52 25.60 -4.67 -13.62
CA ARG A 52 25.69 -6.12 -13.71
C ARG A 52 24.75 -6.60 -14.79
N SER A 53 25.10 -7.72 -15.43
CA SER A 53 24.18 -8.42 -16.31
C SER A 53 23.02 -8.99 -15.49
N VAL A 54 21.79 -8.77 -15.95
CA VAL A 54 20.56 -9.30 -15.33
C VAL A 54 19.77 -10.04 -16.40
N THR A 55 19.48 -11.30 -16.13
CA THR A 55 18.72 -12.18 -17.00
C THR A 55 17.23 -12.17 -16.65
N ALA A 56 16.38 -12.67 -17.56
CA ALA A 56 14.97 -12.90 -17.26
C ALA A 56 14.79 -13.87 -16.06
N GLU A 57 15.67 -14.86 -15.91
CA GLU A 57 15.59 -15.79 -14.79
C GLU A 57 15.86 -15.08 -13.45
N ASP A 58 16.86 -14.18 -13.40
CA ASP A 58 17.13 -13.37 -12.20
C ASP A 58 15.91 -12.53 -11.78
N VAL A 59 15.20 -11.97 -12.76
CA VAL A 59 13.99 -11.18 -12.52
C VAL A 59 12.84 -12.07 -12.04
N ALA A 60 12.66 -13.25 -12.64
CA ALA A 60 11.62 -14.19 -12.22
C ALA A 60 11.84 -14.67 -10.78
N GLN A 61 13.08 -15.00 -10.42
CA GLN A 61 13.44 -15.38 -9.05
C GLN A 61 13.23 -14.24 -8.05
N ALA A 62 13.61 -13.01 -8.42
CA ALA A 62 13.37 -11.84 -7.58
C ALA A 62 11.88 -11.59 -7.35
N LEU A 63 11.05 -11.72 -8.40
CA LEU A 63 9.60 -11.60 -8.28
C LEU A 63 9.00 -12.71 -7.41
N GLY A 64 9.49 -13.95 -7.52
CA GLY A 64 9.10 -15.06 -6.65
C GLY A 64 9.42 -14.79 -5.18
N PHE A 65 10.58 -14.19 -4.89
CA PHE A 65 10.94 -13.76 -3.54
C PHE A 65 9.96 -12.69 -3.00
N VAL A 66 9.59 -11.71 -3.83
CA VAL A 66 8.59 -10.69 -3.46
C VAL A 66 7.19 -11.28 -3.27
N ALA A 67 6.82 -12.31 -4.03
CA ALA A 67 5.57 -13.04 -3.82
C ALA A 67 5.56 -13.75 -2.46
N ALA A 68 6.70 -14.32 -2.04
CA ALA A 68 6.84 -14.99 -0.75
C ALA A 68 6.91 -14.03 0.44
N LEU A 69 7.38 -12.79 0.24
CA LEU A 69 7.52 -11.76 1.28
C LEU A 69 6.22 -11.44 2.03
N ASP A 70 5.06 -11.63 1.40
CA ASP A 70 3.74 -11.43 2.03
C ASP A 70 3.55 -12.29 3.30
N ARG A 71 4.18 -13.48 3.34
CA ARG A 71 4.14 -14.39 4.49
C ARG A 71 5.04 -13.93 5.63
N THR A 72 6.10 -13.19 5.32
CA THR A 72 7.13 -12.78 6.28
C THR A 72 6.85 -11.37 6.82
N TYR A 73 6.34 -10.46 6.00
CA TYR A 73 5.99 -9.08 6.37
C TYR A 73 4.55 -8.78 5.95
N PRO A 74 3.55 -9.27 6.69
CA PRO A 74 2.16 -9.03 6.34
C PRO A 74 1.86 -7.53 6.24
N GLY A 75 1.01 -7.18 5.27
CA GLY A 75 0.34 -5.89 5.12
C GLY A 75 -0.07 -5.28 6.46
N PRO A 76 0.02 -3.95 6.67
CA PRO A 76 -0.89 -3.35 7.65
C PRO A 76 -2.32 -3.77 7.28
N PRO A 77 -3.22 -3.97 8.26
CA PRO A 77 -4.59 -4.40 7.98
C PRO A 77 -5.17 -3.51 6.88
N ARG A 78 -5.67 -4.16 5.81
CA ARG A 78 -6.31 -3.45 4.71
C ARG A 78 -7.44 -2.62 5.33
N TYR A 79 -7.44 -1.32 5.05
CA TYR A 79 -8.60 -0.52 5.46
C TYR A 79 -9.83 -1.15 4.81
N PRO A 80 -10.96 -1.25 5.53
CA PRO A 80 -12.21 -1.61 4.89
C PRO A 80 -12.38 -0.65 3.72
N ASP A 81 -12.61 -1.22 2.54
CA ASP A 81 -13.01 -0.45 1.39
C ASP A 81 -14.14 0.49 1.84
N PRO A 82 -14.08 1.82 1.61
CA PRO A 82 -15.18 2.70 1.97
C PRO A 82 -16.53 2.26 1.36
N GLN A 83 -16.50 1.42 0.31
CA GLN A 83 -17.67 0.79 -0.30
C GLN A 83 -18.17 -0.47 0.47
N HIS A 84 -17.36 -1.06 1.36
CA HIS A 84 -17.70 -2.17 2.27
C HIS A 84 -17.91 -1.69 3.71
N ARG A 85 -18.65 -0.60 3.92
CA ARG A 85 -19.21 -0.24 5.23
C ARG A 85 -20.42 -1.13 5.54
N THR A 86 -20.26 -2.45 5.56
CA THR A 86 -21.22 -3.29 6.29
C THR A 86 -20.93 -3.10 7.76
N GLN A 87 -21.89 -2.49 8.45
CA GLN A 87 -21.89 -2.20 9.87
C GLN A 87 -21.41 -3.41 10.67
N ASP A 88 -20.24 -3.27 11.31
CA ASP A 88 -19.89 -4.12 12.44
C ASP A 88 -20.55 -3.49 13.69
N PRO A 89 -21.58 -4.12 14.29
CA PRO A 89 -22.28 -3.58 15.44
C PRO A 89 -21.42 -3.56 16.72
N SER A 90 -20.19 -4.06 16.68
CA SER A 90 -19.37 -4.31 17.86
C SER A 90 -18.35 -3.22 18.17
N ASN A 91 -18.22 -2.18 17.32
CA ASN A 91 -17.22 -1.13 17.54
C ASN A 91 -17.87 0.26 17.62
N PRO A 92 -18.10 0.83 18.82
CA PRO A 92 -18.54 2.21 18.94
C PRO A 92 -17.42 3.12 18.43
N THR A 93 -17.72 3.87 17.37
CA THR A 93 -16.80 4.86 16.79
C THR A 93 -16.34 5.85 17.89
N PRO A 94 -15.05 6.23 17.98
CA PRO A 94 -14.69 7.45 18.68
C PRO A 94 -15.31 8.60 17.87
N SER A 95 -16.44 9.10 18.35
CA SER A 95 -17.15 10.27 17.87
C SER A 95 -16.14 11.38 17.59
N ALA A 96 -16.08 11.80 16.32
CA ALA A 96 -15.42 13.03 15.92
C ALA A 96 -16.11 14.21 16.63
N ALA A 97 -15.61 14.55 17.81
CA ALA A 97 -15.89 15.79 18.50
C ALA A 97 -14.56 16.49 18.75
N SER A 98 -13.99 17.09 17.69
CA SER A 98 -12.99 18.15 17.85
C SER A 98 -13.70 19.37 18.46
N PRO A 99 -13.34 19.84 19.66
CA PRO A 99 -14.01 20.98 20.30
C PRO A 99 -13.34 22.29 19.87
N VAL A 100 -13.28 22.59 18.57
CA VAL A 100 -12.65 23.84 18.07
C VAL A 100 -13.59 24.68 17.20
N GLY A 101 -14.83 24.23 16.92
CA GLY A 101 -15.77 24.94 16.05
C GLY A 101 -16.93 25.67 16.73
N ALA A 102 -17.18 25.42 18.02
CA ALA A 102 -18.44 25.87 18.67
C ALA A 102 -18.37 27.27 19.31
N GLU A 103 -17.16 27.83 19.50
CA GLU A 103 -17.00 29.07 20.28
C GLU A 103 -17.04 30.37 19.45
N LEU A 104 -17.00 30.29 18.11
CA LEU A 104 -17.01 31.50 17.26
C LEU A 104 -18.39 31.94 16.78
N ARG A 105 -19.46 31.18 17.05
CA ARG A 105 -20.84 31.54 16.66
C ARG A 105 -21.67 32.24 17.74
N ARG A 106 -21.10 32.52 18.91
CA ARG A 106 -21.78 33.27 19.98
C ARG A 106 -21.51 34.78 19.98
N ALA A 107 -20.59 35.25 19.14
CA ALA A 107 -20.13 36.64 19.14
C ALA A 107 -20.67 37.53 18.01
N GLN A 108 -21.57 37.04 17.13
CA GLN A 108 -22.05 37.80 15.97
C GLN A 108 -23.56 38.10 15.93
N ASN A 109 -24.35 37.68 16.92
CA ASN A 109 -25.76 38.11 17.04
C ASN A 109 -25.92 39.08 18.21
N GLY A 110 -25.28 40.24 18.09
CA GLY A 110 -25.65 41.43 18.83
C GLY A 110 -26.70 42.24 18.05
N GLY A 111 -27.68 42.78 18.77
CA GLY A 111 -28.39 43.99 18.37
C GLY A 111 -29.60 43.80 17.46
N ASN A 112 -30.78 43.66 18.07
CA ASN A 112 -31.98 44.43 17.73
C ASN A 112 -33.07 44.09 18.76
N ARG A 113 -33.20 44.93 19.78
CA ARG A 113 -34.42 45.08 20.56
C ARG A 113 -34.78 46.57 20.57
N GLU A 114 -36.06 46.75 20.37
CA GLU A 114 -36.86 47.98 20.27
C GLU A 114 -36.69 48.93 21.46
#